data_AF-A0A949SIN6-F1
#
_entry.id   AF-A0A949SIN6-F1
#
_cell.length_a   1.000
_cell.length_b   1.000
_cell.length_c   1.000
_cell.angle_alpha   90.00
_cell.angle_beta   90.00
_cell.angle_gamma   90.00
#
_symmetry.space_group_name_H-M   'P 1'
#
loop_
_entity.id
_entity.type
_entity.pdbx_description
1 polymer ?
#
loop_
_entity_poly.entity_id
_entity_poly.type
_entity_poly.pdbx_seq_one_letter_code
_entity_poly.pdbx_strand_id
1 'polypeptide(L)'
;MKLKLVLTTLCLGLLSFFYAQKSERVIKQAPPHQSINTSQTRVVDTIGVDKSKTKTPQFSTKSVDNTVANKNNSLLQELYSIEDERNSIEKNNSLSSSERNDRINKINSSYNIKKAEFMNYVNSKGFSTVSKQEQSYFLSILKSDNKMSEYNKYVELIKQSN
;
A
#
# COMPACT_ATOMS: atom_id res chain seq x y z
N MET A 1 37.71 -44.39 8.85
CA MET A 1 38.19 -44.02 7.50
C MET A 1 37.66 -45.02 6.49
N LYS A 2 37.34 -44.56 5.27
CA LYS A 2 36.61 -45.21 4.17
C LYS A 2 35.09 -45.05 4.32
N LEU A 3 34.33 -44.51 3.36
CA LEU A 3 34.66 -43.93 2.08
C LEU A 3 33.42 -43.12 1.67
N LYS A 4 33.64 -41.90 1.19
CA LYS A 4 32.66 -41.14 0.40
C LYS A 4 32.15 -41.99 -0.77
N LEU A 5 31.07 -41.53 -1.40
CA LEU A 5 30.64 -41.86 -2.77
C LEU A 5 29.38 -42.75 -2.86
N VAL A 6 28.23 -42.16 -2.54
CA VAL A 6 27.01 -42.42 -3.31
C VAL A 6 26.41 -41.04 -3.64
N LEU A 7 26.88 -40.44 -4.74
CA LEU A 7 26.09 -40.30 -5.98
C LEU A 7 24.99 -39.22 -5.82
N THR A 8 25.31 -37.92 -5.81
CA THR A 8 25.56 -37.10 -7.02
C THR A 8 25.00 -37.67 -8.33
N THR A 9 23.70 -37.98 -8.36
CA THR A 9 22.91 -38.10 -9.61
C THR A 9 21.43 -37.92 -9.30
N LEU A 10 20.99 -36.67 -9.11
CA LEU A 10 19.60 -36.29 -9.38
C LEU A 10 19.44 -34.79 -9.66
N CYS A 11 20.40 -34.20 -10.40
CA CYS A 11 20.23 -32.92 -11.07
C CYS A 11 20.27 -33.19 -12.57
N LEU A 12 19.14 -33.50 -13.23
CA LEU A 12 18.99 -33.44 -14.70
C LEU A 12 17.58 -33.79 -15.23
N GLY A 13 16.52 -33.60 -14.44
CA GLY A 13 15.17 -33.92 -14.91
C GLY A 13 14.10 -33.06 -14.29
N LEU A 14 13.90 -31.85 -14.83
CA LEU A 14 12.61 -31.13 -14.97
C LEU A 14 12.84 -29.75 -15.64
N LEU A 15 13.76 -29.73 -16.62
CA LEU A 15 14.03 -28.60 -17.52
C LEU A 15 13.30 -28.87 -18.85
N SER A 16 11.97 -29.03 -18.79
CA SER A 16 11.15 -29.21 -19.99
C SER A 16 9.65 -29.07 -19.70
N PHE A 17 9.22 -27.86 -19.35
CA PHE A 17 7.84 -27.41 -19.58
C PHE A 17 7.85 -25.93 -20.01
N PHE A 18 8.66 -25.61 -21.01
CA PHE A 18 8.34 -24.53 -21.94
C PHE A 18 7.51 -25.15 -23.06
N TYR A 19 6.19 -25.09 -22.94
CA TYR A 19 5.33 -25.20 -24.12
C TYR A 19 4.28 -24.10 -24.11
N ALA A 20 4.20 -23.48 -25.27
CA ALA A 20 3.47 -22.29 -25.63
C ALA A 20 1.99 -22.33 -25.24
N GLN A 21 1.50 -21.22 -24.69
CA GLN A 21 0.11 -20.81 -24.92
C GLN A 21 0.09 -19.34 -25.37
N LYS A 22 0.15 -19.17 -26.70
CA LYS A 22 -0.13 -17.92 -27.40
C LYS A 22 -1.63 -17.65 -27.23
N SER A 23 -2.00 -16.80 -26.26
CA SER A 23 -3.36 -16.28 -26.19
C SER A 23 -3.44 -14.98 -26.98
N GLU A 24 -4.15 -15.05 -28.10
CA GLU A 24 -4.45 -13.93 -28.97
C GLU A 24 -5.46 -13.04 -28.24
N ARG A 25 -4.98 -12.02 -27.51
CA ARG A 25 -5.86 -10.99 -26.95
C ARG A 25 -6.21 -10.00 -28.06
N VAL A 26 -7.43 -10.12 -28.58
CA VAL A 26 -8.08 -9.10 -29.39
C VAL A 26 -8.17 -7.83 -28.54
N ILE A 27 -7.31 -6.86 -28.83
CA ILE A 27 -7.38 -5.52 -28.26
C ILE A 27 -8.55 -4.83 -28.95
N LYS A 28 -9.71 -4.78 -28.28
CA LYS A 28 -10.76 -3.83 -28.67
C LYS A 28 -10.21 -2.43 -28.41
N GLN A 29 -9.89 -1.76 -29.50
CA GLN A 29 -9.46 -0.36 -29.55
C GLN A 29 -10.51 0.51 -28.84
N ALA A 30 -10.09 1.19 -27.77
CA ALA A 30 -10.89 2.22 -27.15
C ALA A 30 -11.01 3.41 -28.12
N PRO A 31 -12.18 4.09 -28.21
CA PRO A 31 -12.36 5.22 -29.10
C PRO A 31 -11.40 6.37 -28.74
N PRO A 32 -10.89 7.12 -29.74
CA PRO A 32 -9.88 8.14 -29.52
C PRO A 32 -10.40 9.29 -28.66
N HIS A 33 -9.54 9.75 -27.74
CA HIS A 33 -9.70 10.96 -26.95
C HIS A 33 -10.03 12.15 -27.87
N GLN A 34 -11.23 12.70 -27.76
CA GLN A 34 -11.54 14.02 -28.29
C GLN A 34 -10.87 15.07 -27.39
N SER A 35 -9.87 15.74 -27.94
CA SER A 35 -9.36 16.99 -27.40
C SER A 35 -10.43 18.07 -27.58
N ILE A 36 -10.93 18.65 -26.49
CA ILE A 36 -11.65 19.92 -26.56
C ILE A 36 -10.77 20.95 -25.91
N ASN A 37 -10.03 21.64 -26.76
CA ASN A 37 -9.41 22.92 -26.47
C ASN A 37 -10.37 23.99 -26.98
N THR A 38 -10.96 24.79 -26.10
CA THR A 38 -11.45 26.14 -26.45
C THR A 38 -11.62 26.98 -25.19
N SER A 39 -10.67 27.90 -25.05
CA SER A 39 -10.85 29.33 -24.81
C SER A 39 -12.05 29.80 -23.98
N GLN A 40 -11.72 30.49 -22.88
CA GLN A 40 -12.58 31.45 -22.21
C GLN A 40 -13.22 32.44 -23.20
N THR A 41 -14.49 32.77 -23.01
CA THR A 41 -15.02 34.13 -23.18
C THR A 41 -16.25 34.30 -22.29
N ARG A 42 -16.20 35.30 -21.42
CA ARG A 42 -17.27 35.81 -20.56
C ARG A 42 -18.11 36.80 -21.37
N VAL A 43 -19.42 36.63 -21.44
CA VAL A 43 -20.39 37.74 -21.59
C VAL A 43 -21.66 37.40 -20.81
N VAL A 44 -22.21 38.42 -20.17
CA VAL A 44 -23.29 38.46 -19.16
C VAL A 44 -24.65 38.76 -19.84
N ASP A 45 -25.73 38.59 -19.07
CA ASP A 45 -27.14 39.01 -19.27
C ASP A 45 -28.06 38.05 -20.06
N THR A 46 -29.33 37.77 -19.70
CA THR A 46 -30.21 38.14 -18.58
C THR A 46 -31.50 37.29 -18.67
N ILE A 47 -32.02 36.86 -17.51
CA ILE A 47 -33.42 36.52 -17.11
C ILE A 47 -34.27 35.54 -17.97
N GLY A 48 -34.63 34.41 -17.34
CA GLY A 48 -35.80 33.59 -17.67
C GLY A 48 -36.19 32.73 -16.45
N VAL A 49 -37.23 33.15 -15.74
CA VAL A 49 -37.75 32.55 -14.51
C VAL A 49 -38.56 31.28 -14.84
N ASP A 50 -38.27 30.16 -14.17
CA ASP A 50 -39.34 29.24 -13.78
C ASP A 50 -39.05 28.52 -12.45
N LYS A 51 -40.09 28.40 -11.64
CA LYS A 51 -40.12 27.95 -10.26
C LYS A 51 -40.41 26.44 -10.22
N SER A 52 -39.41 25.63 -9.93
CA SER A 52 -39.66 24.27 -9.41
C SER A 52 -38.72 23.96 -8.25
N LYS A 53 -39.31 23.89 -7.05
CA LYS A 53 -38.67 23.46 -5.81
C LYS A 53 -38.08 22.05 -5.97
N THR A 54 -36.77 21.95 -5.93
CA THR A 54 -36.07 20.73 -5.50
C THR A 54 -34.94 21.15 -4.57
N LYS A 55 -35.18 21.08 -3.26
CA LYS A 55 -34.11 21.17 -2.26
C LYS A 55 -33.30 19.88 -2.35
N THR A 56 -32.23 19.89 -3.14
CA THR A 56 -31.15 18.92 -3.00
C THR A 56 -30.43 19.22 -1.68
N PRO A 57 -30.28 18.26 -0.76
CA PRO A 57 -29.44 18.46 0.41
C PRO A 57 -28.01 18.68 -0.08
N GLN A 58 -27.50 19.89 0.14
CA GLN A 58 -26.11 20.25 -0.08
C GLN A 58 -25.29 19.48 0.95
N PHE A 59 -24.76 18.32 0.58
CA PHE A 59 -23.72 17.65 1.36
C PHE A 59 -22.53 18.59 1.42
N SER A 60 -22.31 19.16 2.60
CA SER A 60 -21.10 19.89 2.93
C SER A 60 -19.93 18.93 2.80
N THR A 61 -19.24 18.95 1.67
CA THR A 61 -17.89 18.41 1.57
C THR A 61 -16.97 19.39 2.28
N LYS A 62 -16.99 19.36 3.62
CA LYS A 62 -15.82 19.77 4.40
C LYS A 62 -14.76 18.72 4.11
N SER A 63 -14.02 18.91 3.01
CA SER A 63 -12.67 18.40 2.89
C SER A 63 -11.89 19.05 4.03
N VAL A 64 -11.72 18.32 5.13
CA VAL A 64 -10.74 18.67 6.15
C VAL A 64 -9.37 18.31 5.57
N ASP A 65 -8.93 19.10 4.60
CA ASP A 65 -7.51 19.25 4.33
C ASP A 65 -6.98 20.22 5.38
N ASN A 66 -6.25 19.65 6.33
CA ASN A 66 -5.02 20.24 6.86
C ASN A 66 -4.39 19.22 7.81
N THR A 67 -3.94 18.10 7.24
CA THR A 67 -2.74 17.45 7.80
C THR A 67 -1.61 18.44 7.61
N VAL A 68 -1.33 19.21 8.66
CA VAL A 68 -0.10 20.00 8.76
C VAL A 68 1.04 19.04 8.50
N ALA A 69 1.63 19.15 7.31
CA ALA A 69 2.81 18.41 6.91
C ALA A 69 3.95 18.79 7.87
N ASN A 70 4.08 18.03 8.95
CA ASN A 70 5.27 18.04 9.77
C ASN A 70 6.37 17.38 8.95
N LYS A 71 7.21 18.20 8.31
CA LYS A 71 8.24 17.83 7.33
C LYS A 71 9.39 16.97 7.87
N ASN A 72 9.27 16.42 9.09
CA ASN A 72 10.23 15.50 9.69
C ASN A 72 9.58 14.18 10.13
N ASN A 73 8.53 13.72 9.45
CA ASN A 73 7.91 12.45 9.80
C ASN A 73 8.84 11.29 9.41
N SER A 74 9.39 10.60 10.42
CA SER A 74 10.01 9.29 10.23
C SER A 74 9.01 8.35 9.54
N LEU A 75 9.47 7.50 8.62
CA LEU A 75 8.64 6.46 7.98
C LEU A 75 7.84 5.64 9.00
N LEU A 76 8.41 5.43 10.20
CA LEU A 76 7.74 4.75 11.30
C LEU A 76 6.53 5.52 11.84
N GLN A 77 6.61 6.85 11.92
CA GLN A 77 5.48 7.69 12.35
C GLN A 77 4.35 7.71 11.32
N GLU A 78 4.69 7.70 10.02
CA GLU A 78 3.68 7.57 8.96
C GLU A 78 2.93 6.23 9.07
N LEU A 79 3.66 5.14 9.31
CA LEU A 79 3.08 3.82 9.52
C LEU A 79 2.13 3.77 10.73
N TYR A 80 2.55 4.32 11.88
CA TYR A 80 1.68 4.40 13.04
C TYR A 80 0.43 5.25 12.78
N SER A 81 0.59 6.39 12.08
CA SER A 81 -0.56 7.24 11.72
C SER A 81 -1.59 6.49 10.86
N ILE A 82 -1.12 5.67 9.91
CA ILE A 82 -1.99 4.83 9.06
C ILE A 82 -2.68 3.73 9.87
N GLU A 83 -1.97 3.07 10.79
CA GLU A 83 -2.54 2.06 11.69
C GLU A 83 -3.62 2.67 12.61
N ASP A 84 -3.37 3.86 13.16
CA ASP A 84 -4.32 4.59 13.98
C ASP A 84 -5.58 4.99 13.20
N GLU A 85 -5.41 5.44 11.95
CA GLU A 85 -6.53 5.73 11.06
C GLU A 85 -7.36 4.48 10.80
N ARG A 86 -6.70 3.34 10.49
CA ARG A 86 -7.37 2.05 10.31
C ARG A 86 -8.20 1.66 11.53
N ASN A 87 -7.59 1.75 12.71
CA ASN A 87 -8.22 1.42 13.99
C ASN A 87 -9.42 2.34 14.29
N SER A 88 -9.32 3.62 13.94
CA SER A 88 -10.40 4.60 14.09
C SER A 88 -11.61 4.23 13.23
N ILE A 89 -11.38 3.82 11.97
CA ILE A 89 -12.45 3.37 11.07
C ILE A 89 -13.06 2.04 11.54
N GLU A 90 -12.23 1.08 11.96
CA GLU A 90 -12.70 -0.21 12.50
C GLU A 90 -13.66 -0.02 13.68
N LYS A 91 -13.34 0.92 14.57
CA LYS A 91 -14.13 1.25 15.77
C LYS A 91 -15.29 2.21 15.51
N ASN A 92 -15.42 2.76 14.30
CA ASN A 92 -16.48 3.71 13.99
C ASN A 92 -17.82 3.00 13.75
N ASN A 93 -18.65 2.98 14.80
CA ASN A 93 -19.98 2.36 14.79
C ASN A 93 -21.02 3.14 13.98
N SER A 94 -20.72 4.38 13.56
CA SER A 94 -21.62 5.17 12.71
C SER A 94 -21.51 4.82 11.23
N LEU A 95 -20.44 4.13 10.81
CA LEU A 95 -20.29 3.64 9.44
C LEU A 95 -21.02 2.31 9.24
N SER A 96 -21.66 2.17 8.08
CA SER A 96 -22.13 0.85 7.64
C SER A 96 -20.94 -0.09 7.43
N SER A 97 -21.17 -1.41 7.52
CA SER A 97 -20.10 -2.39 7.29
C SER A 97 -19.46 -2.27 5.91
N SER A 98 -20.25 -1.95 4.87
CA SER A 98 -19.73 -1.75 3.51
C SER A 98 -18.80 -0.54 3.45
N GLU A 99 -19.24 0.60 4.00
CA GLU A 99 -18.43 1.83 3.99
C GLU A 99 -17.14 1.66 4.81
N ARG A 100 -17.22 0.98 5.96
CA ARG A 100 -16.05 0.65 6.77
C ARG A 100 -15.06 -0.19 5.98
N ASN A 101 -15.52 -1.23 5.29
CA ASN A 101 -14.67 -2.09 4.47
C ASN A 101 -14.02 -1.32 3.31
N ASP A 102 -14.76 -0.48 2.60
CA ASP A 102 -14.22 0.33 1.50
C ASP A 102 -13.11 1.27 1.96
N ARG A 103 -13.28 1.90 3.14
CA ARG A 103 -12.26 2.77 3.74
C ARG A 103 -11.04 1.98 4.21
N ILE A 104 -11.24 0.85 4.88
CA ILE A 104 -10.13 -0.03 5.31
C ILE A 104 -9.34 -0.52 4.09
N ASN A 105 -10.02 -0.92 3.01
CA ASN A 105 -9.35 -1.37 1.79
C ASN A 105 -8.45 -0.30 1.18
N LYS A 106 -8.89 0.96 1.18
CA LYS A 106 -8.07 2.10 0.74
C LYS A 106 -6.85 2.30 1.64
N ILE A 107 -7.04 2.25 2.96
CA ILE A 107 -5.97 2.40 3.95
C ILE A 107 -4.94 1.27 3.82
N ASN A 108 -5.38 0.03 3.62
CA ASN A 108 -4.50 -1.12 3.45
C ASN A 108 -3.55 -0.94 2.25
N SER A 109 -4.01 -0.30 1.17
CA SER A 109 -3.14 0.04 0.04
C SER A 109 -2.02 1.00 0.46
N SER A 110 -2.36 2.09 1.15
CA SER A 110 -1.38 3.07 1.65
C SER A 110 -0.40 2.44 2.65
N TYR A 111 -0.92 1.63 3.57
CA TYR A 111 -0.12 0.88 4.54
C TYR A 111 0.93 0.01 3.86
N ASN A 112 0.52 -0.78 2.86
CA ASN A 112 1.42 -1.70 2.17
C ASN A 112 2.56 -0.98 1.42
N ILE A 113 2.28 0.18 0.82
CA ILE A 113 3.30 1.02 0.17
C ILE A 113 4.31 1.50 1.21
N LYS A 114 3.83 2.10 2.31
CA LYS A 114 4.69 2.64 3.36
C LYS A 114 5.47 1.56 4.10
N LYS A 115 4.87 0.39 4.29
CA LYS A 115 5.53 -0.78 4.85
C LYS A 115 6.70 -1.21 3.96
N ALA A 116 6.51 -1.27 2.65
CA ALA A 116 7.59 -1.61 1.72
C ALA A 116 8.73 -0.58 1.75
N GLU A 117 8.40 0.72 1.77
CA GLU A 117 9.39 1.81 1.93
C GLU A 117 10.21 1.64 3.22
N PHE A 118 9.53 1.39 4.35
CA PHE A 118 10.18 1.16 5.63
C PHE A 118 11.10 -0.07 5.63
N MET A 119 10.63 -1.20 5.09
CA MET A 119 11.45 -2.41 4.99
C MET A 119 12.70 -2.17 4.14
N ASN A 120 12.58 -1.44 3.03
CA ASN A 120 13.71 -1.07 2.18
C ASN A 120 14.67 -0.12 2.90
N TYR A 121 14.16 0.83 3.68
CA TYR A 121 14.97 1.72 4.51
C TYR A 121 15.79 0.95 5.57
N VAL A 122 15.18 0.00 6.28
CA VAL A 122 15.92 -0.82 7.27
C VAL A 122 16.98 -1.68 6.58
N ASN A 123 16.65 -2.26 5.43
CA ASN A 123 17.60 -3.05 4.64
C ASN A 123 18.77 -2.23 4.10
N SER A 124 18.53 -0.99 3.65
CA SER A 124 19.58 -0.12 3.09
C SER A 124 20.46 0.50 4.16
N LYS A 125 19.87 0.93 5.29
CA LYS A 125 20.59 1.53 6.41
C LYS A 125 21.32 0.47 7.24
N GLY A 126 20.76 -0.73 7.32
CA GLY A 126 21.25 -1.86 8.10
C GLY A 126 20.56 -1.98 9.45
N PHE A 127 20.05 -3.16 9.76
CA PHE A 127 19.20 -3.42 10.94
C PHE A 127 19.80 -2.95 12.27
N SER A 128 21.11 -3.16 12.50
CA SER A 128 21.76 -2.76 13.76
C SER A 128 21.93 -1.25 13.92
N THR A 129 21.78 -0.48 12.84
CA THR A 129 22.03 0.97 12.83
C THR A 129 20.76 1.80 13.00
N VAL A 130 19.59 1.21 12.75
CA VAL A 130 18.30 1.88 12.99
C VAL A 130 17.97 1.86 14.48
N SER A 131 17.08 2.74 14.92
CA SER A 131 16.69 2.85 16.32
C SER A 131 16.04 1.56 16.84
N LYS A 132 16.07 1.34 18.17
CA LYS A 132 15.42 0.18 18.80
C LYS A 132 13.92 0.08 18.49
N GLN A 133 13.26 1.22 18.32
CA GLN A 133 11.84 1.27 17.92
C GLN A 133 11.66 0.77 16.49
N GLU A 134 12.46 1.25 15.54
CA GLU A 134 12.45 0.78 14.15
C GLU A 134 12.81 -0.71 14.06
N GLN A 135 13.80 -1.19 14.83
CA GLN A 135 14.14 -2.62 14.90
C GLN A 135 12.95 -3.46 15.39
N SER A 136 12.27 -3.01 16.44
CA SER A 136 11.11 -3.72 17.00
C SER A 136 9.96 -3.77 16.02
N TYR A 137 9.69 -2.68 15.31
CA TYR A 137 8.63 -2.60 14.31
C TYR A 137 8.96 -3.44 13.06
N PHE A 138 10.22 -3.45 12.62
CA PHE A 138 10.68 -4.32 11.55
C PHE A 138 10.47 -5.81 11.89
N LEU A 139 10.81 -6.22 13.12
CA LEU A 139 10.56 -7.58 13.59
C LEU A 139 9.07 -7.91 13.67
N SER A 140 8.22 -6.97 14.06
CA SER A 140 6.77 -7.19 14.09
C SER A 140 6.20 -7.42 12.68
N ILE A 141 6.70 -6.69 11.67
CA ILE A 141 6.38 -6.93 10.26
C ILE A 141 6.79 -8.34 9.82
N LEU A 142 8.03 -8.75 10.10
CA LEU A 142 8.48 -10.09 9.70
C LEU A 142 7.62 -11.19 10.32
N LYS A 143 7.20 -11.01 11.59
CA LYS A 143 6.32 -11.94 12.28
C LYS A 143 4.92 -11.96 11.67
N SER A 144 4.33 -10.81 11.38
CA SER A 144 2.99 -10.72 10.79
C SER A 144 2.94 -11.26 9.35
N ASP A 145 4.03 -11.11 8.60
CA ASP A 145 4.20 -11.68 7.26
C ASP A 145 4.60 -13.16 7.26
N ASN A 146 4.68 -13.80 8.43
CA ASN A 146 5.12 -15.19 8.60
C ASN A 146 6.53 -15.48 8.03
N LYS A 147 7.42 -14.47 8.03
CA LYS A 147 8.84 -14.57 7.63
C LYS A 147 9.72 -14.99 8.81
N MET A 148 9.42 -16.17 9.37
CA MET A 148 10.03 -16.61 10.63
C MET A 148 11.54 -16.88 10.54
N SER A 149 12.05 -17.27 9.36
CA SER A 149 13.48 -17.49 9.15
C SER A 149 14.27 -16.19 9.30
N GLU A 150 13.85 -15.14 8.60
CA GLU A 150 14.43 -13.80 8.69
C GLU A 150 14.24 -13.23 10.10
N TYR A 151 13.05 -13.36 10.67
CA TYR A 151 12.77 -12.90 12.04
C TYR A 151 13.79 -13.47 13.03
N ASN A 152 13.99 -14.79 13.02
CA ASN A 152 14.92 -15.45 13.93
C ASN A 152 16.37 -15.01 13.68
N LYS A 153 16.77 -14.83 12.42
CA LYS A 153 18.09 -14.29 12.07
C LYS A 153 18.35 -12.94 12.73
N TYR A 154 17.40 -12.01 12.67
CA TYR A 154 17.56 -10.67 13.26
C TYR A 154 17.48 -10.69 14.79
N VAL A 155 16.69 -11.59 15.39
CA VAL A 155 16.68 -11.79 16.85
C VAL A 155 18.04 -12.26 17.36
N GLU A 156 18.69 -13.21 16.68
CA GLU A 156 20.03 -13.66 17.07
C GLU A 156 21.08 -12.54 16.95
N LEU A 157 20.98 -11.67 15.93
CA LEU A 157 21.85 -10.50 15.82
C LEU A 157 21.71 -9.56 17.03
N ILE A 158 20.50 -9.36 17.56
CA ILE A 158 20.29 -8.57 18.79
C ILE A 158 20.98 -9.24 19.98
N LYS A 159 20.83 -10.56 20.14
CA LYS A 159 21.43 -11.29 21.26
C LYS A 159 22.95 -11.23 21.27
N GLN A 160 23.57 -11.27 20.10
CA GLN A 160 25.03 -11.20 19.95
C GLN A 160 25.60 -9.79 20.17
N SER A 161 24.75 -8.76 20.10
CA SER A 161 25.16 -7.36 20.22
C SER A 161 25.07 -6.81 21.66
N ASN A 162 24.56 -7.60 22.61
CA ASN A 162 24.48 -7.28 24.05
C ASN A 162 25.44 -8.17 24.84
#